data_AF-A0A382W6L4-F1
#
_entry.id   AF-A0A382W6L4-F1
#
_cell.length_a   1.000
_cell.length_b   1.000
_cell.length_c   1.000
_cell.angle_alpha   90.00
_cell.angle_beta   90.00
_cell.angle_gamma   90.00
#
_symmetry.space_group_name_H-M   'P 1'
#
loop_
_entity.id
_entity.type
_entity.pdbx_description
1 polymer ?
#
loop_
_entity_poly.entity_id
_entity_poly.type
_entity_poly.pdbx_seq_one_letter_code
_entity_poly.pdbx_strand_id
1 'polypeptide(L)'
;MLKRIIGFLMALLVLIPTSMTMAGTLIENFNDGDDEGWERSPQNPDSKVFWGVDKKEHAMKFDPKGVGWQQAISQMNFVGTDQVKNVREWKDYDIEVDIKLKEAVNYPGGPRGHVDLKTGGHYVVWLYPASGELKLYKNPGWDINAGIKTIGAGKFKPKVDEYHKIKLSYVAVY
;
A
#
# COMPACT_ATOMS: atom_id res chain seq x y z
N MET A 1 59.03 -19.73 -22.59
CA MET A 1 57.72 -19.17 -23.00
C MET A 1 56.71 -19.42 -21.89
N LEU A 2 56.25 -18.37 -21.23
CA LEU A 2 55.36 -18.40 -20.07
C LEU A 2 53.90 -18.51 -20.54
N LYS A 3 53.16 -19.50 -20.02
CA LYS A 3 51.76 -19.79 -20.35
C LYS A 3 50.84 -18.66 -19.86
N ARG A 4 49.99 -18.10 -20.73
CA ARG A 4 48.84 -17.28 -20.33
C ARG A 4 47.58 -18.14 -20.35
N ILE A 5 47.08 -18.47 -19.16
CA ILE A 5 45.71 -18.97 -18.98
C ILE A 5 44.81 -17.73 -18.92
N ILE A 6 43.97 -17.54 -19.93
CA ILE A 6 42.93 -16.50 -19.92
C ILE A 6 41.74 -17.10 -19.15
N GLY A 7 41.61 -16.74 -17.87
CA GLY A 7 40.42 -17.05 -17.09
C GLY A 7 39.28 -16.12 -17.49
N PHE A 8 38.18 -16.68 -18.00
CA PHE A 8 36.92 -15.96 -18.15
C PHE A 8 36.27 -15.83 -16.77
N LEU A 9 36.23 -14.60 -16.25
CA LEU A 9 35.47 -14.27 -15.04
C LEU A 9 33.99 -14.15 -15.45
N MET A 10 33.19 -15.17 -15.16
CA MET A 10 31.73 -15.11 -15.33
C MET A 10 31.18 -14.34 -14.12
N ALA A 11 30.86 -13.06 -14.30
CA ALA A 11 30.19 -12.27 -13.27
C ALA A 11 28.74 -12.79 -13.14
N LEU A 12 28.49 -13.64 -12.16
CA LEU A 12 27.15 -14.05 -11.77
C LEU A 12 26.47 -12.85 -11.09
N LEU A 13 25.62 -12.12 -11.82
CA LEU A 13 24.76 -11.09 -11.25
C LEU A 13 23.65 -11.81 -10.46
N VAL A 14 23.88 -12.00 -9.16
CA VAL A 14 22.84 -12.50 -8.24
C VAL A 14 21.98 -11.30 -7.84
N LEU A 15 20.83 -11.14 -8.50
CA LEU A 15 19.74 -10.33 -7.94
C LEU A 15 19.20 -11.10 -6.73
N ILE A 16 19.58 -10.67 -5.53
CA ILE A 16 18.94 -11.13 -4.29
C ILE A 16 17.71 -10.23 -4.11
N PRO A 17 16.48 -10.72 -4.35
CA PRO A 17 15.30 -9.99 -3.92
C PRO A 17 15.31 -10.00 -2.38
N THR A 18 15.70 -8.90 -1.75
CA THR A 18 15.50 -8.71 -0.32
C THR A 18 14.02 -8.48 -0.08
N SER A 19 13.31 -9.53 0.34
CA SER A 19 11.97 -9.38 0.91
C SER A 19 12.10 -8.89 2.35
N MET A 20 11.67 -7.65 2.61
CA MET A 20 11.53 -7.10 3.95
C MET A 20 10.11 -7.39 4.46
N THR A 21 9.97 -8.32 5.41
CA THR A 21 8.70 -8.54 6.12
C THR A 21 8.68 -7.68 7.38
N MET A 22 7.85 -6.64 7.39
CA MET A 22 7.82 -5.61 8.44
C MET A 22 6.61 -5.74 9.39
N ALA A 23 6.13 -6.96 9.62
CA ALA A 23 4.83 -7.21 10.21
C ALA A 23 4.70 -6.87 11.72
N GLY A 24 5.80 -6.58 12.43
CA GLY A 24 5.78 -6.33 13.88
C GLY A 24 6.08 -4.88 14.27
N THR A 25 7.22 -4.34 13.87
CA THR A 25 7.74 -3.09 14.44
C THR A 25 7.14 -1.81 13.88
N LEU A 26 6.49 -1.85 12.70
CA LEU A 26 5.97 -0.64 12.05
C LEU A 26 4.60 -0.18 12.53
N ILE A 27 3.86 -1.04 13.24
CA ILE A 27 2.47 -0.75 13.60
C ILE A 27 2.18 -0.93 15.09
N GLU A 28 3.06 -1.48 15.92
CA GLU A 28 2.73 -1.81 17.33
C GLU A 28 2.13 -0.64 18.14
N ASN A 29 2.59 0.59 17.90
CA ASN A 29 2.09 1.80 18.56
C ASN A 29 1.36 2.78 17.63
N PHE A 30 1.07 2.36 16.39
CA PHE A 30 0.47 3.23 15.40
C PHE A 30 -0.90 3.73 15.87
N ASN A 31 -1.00 5.07 15.96
CA ASN A 31 -2.22 5.83 16.14
C ASN A 31 -2.21 6.93 15.06
N ASP A 32 -3.38 7.40 14.61
CA ASP A 32 -3.52 8.25 13.43
C ASP A 32 -2.91 9.65 13.48
N GLY A 33 -2.02 9.92 14.44
CA GLY A 33 -1.05 10.99 14.36
C GLY A 33 0.03 10.70 13.32
N ASP A 34 0.68 11.76 12.82
CA ASP A 34 1.87 11.66 11.97
C ASP A 34 3.07 11.12 12.78
N ASP A 35 2.98 9.87 13.22
CA ASP A 35 3.94 9.19 14.09
C ASP A 35 4.58 7.99 13.38
N GLU A 36 5.84 7.75 13.73
CA GLU A 36 6.62 6.55 13.38
C GLU A 36 6.60 6.16 11.89
N GLY A 37 6.75 7.15 11.00
CA GLY A 37 7.00 6.91 9.58
C GLY A 37 5.74 6.73 8.73
N TRP A 38 4.60 7.20 9.22
CA TRP A 38 3.37 7.31 8.46
C TRP A 38 2.91 8.77 8.35
N GLU A 39 2.43 9.16 7.17
CA GLU A 39 1.88 10.48 6.90
C GLU A 39 0.44 10.36 6.35
N ARG A 40 -0.49 11.11 6.93
CA ARG A 40 -1.87 11.19 6.42
C ARG A 40 -1.94 12.02 5.14
N SER A 41 -2.81 11.64 4.20
CA SER A 41 -3.11 12.48 3.03
C SER A 41 -3.70 13.84 3.43
N PRO A 42 -3.30 14.95 2.78
CA PRO A 42 -3.85 16.27 3.03
C PRO A 42 -5.26 16.49 2.44
N GLN A 43 -5.86 15.49 1.76
CA GLN A 43 -7.14 15.68 1.06
C GLN A 43 -8.30 16.10 1.96
N ASN A 44 -8.30 15.65 3.22
CA ASN A 44 -9.39 15.88 4.17
C ASN A 44 -8.80 16.14 5.57
N PRO A 45 -8.21 17.33 5.80
CA PRO A 45 -7.50 17.63 7.05
C PRO A 45 -8.42 17.62 8.27
N ASP A 46 -9.71 17.94 8.08
CA ASP A 46 -10.72 17.97 9.14
C ASP A 46 -11.42 16.61 9.36
N SER A 47 -10.94 15.55 8.71
CA SER A 47 -11.54 14.21 8.79
C SER A 47 -11.49 13.67 10.22
N LYS A 48 -12.67 13.34 10.76
CA LYS A 48 -12.82 12.74 12.11
C LYS A 48 -12.64 11.22 12.13
N VAL A 49 -12.27 10.63 11.01
CA VAL A 49 -12.00 9.20 10.92
C VAL A 49 -10.67 8.86 11.59
N PHE A 50 -10.56 7.62 12.03
CA PHE A 50 -9.44 7.15 12.81
C PHE A 50 -8.74 5.98 12.13
N TRP A 51 -7.41 5.97 12.23
CA TRP A 51 -6.59 4.80 11.99
C TRP A 51 -5.87 4.42 13.28
N GLY A 52 -5.82 3.14 13.60
CA GLY A 52 -5.07 2.70 14.77
C GLY A 52 -5.01 1.20 14.85
N VAL A 53 -4.30 0.70 15.86
CA VAL A 53 -4.07 -0.74 15.98
C VAL A 53 -5.16 -1.40 16.81
N ASP A 54 -5.79 -2.42 16.23
CA ASP A 54 -6.55 -3.39 17.00
C ASP A 54 -5.58 -4.34 17.68
N LYS A 55 -5.34 -4.12 18.98
CA LYS A 55 -4.40 -4.92 19.78
C LYS A 55 -4.81 -6.39 19.90
N LYS A 56 -6.09 -6.74 19.71
CA LYS A 56 -6.53 -8.14 19.76
C LYS A 56 -6.20 -8.86 18.47
N GLU A 57 -6.28 -8.14 17.36
CA GLU A 57 -6.07 -8.71 16.02
C GLU A 57 -4.65 -8.47 15.50
N HIS A 58 -3.85 -7.65 16.20
CA HIS A 58 -2.54 -7.18 15.74
C HIS A 58 -2.59 -6.58 14.33
N ALA A 59 -3.65 -5.81 14.05
CA ALA A 59 -3.93 -5.27 12.73
C ALA A 59 -4.20 -3.77 12.77
N MET A 60 -3.75 -3.05 11.74
CA MET A 60 -4.19 -1.67 11.52
C MET A 60 -5.67 -1.66 11.12
N LYS A 61 -6.44 -0.82 11.78
CA LYS A 61 -7.89 -0.68 11.62
C LYS A 61 -8.24 0.74 11.21
N PHE A 62 -9.08 0.84 10.19
CA PHE A 62 -9.81 2.06 9.88
C PHE A 62 -11.15 2.08 10.63
N ASP A 63 -11.47 3.20 11.26
CA ASP A 63 -12.72 3.45 11.97
C ASP A 63 -13.32 4.78 11.48
N PRO A 64 -14.49 4.78 10.82
CA PRO A 64 -15.10 6.01 10.33
C PRO A 64 -15.63 6.91 11.46
N LYS A 65 -15.61 6.48 12.73
CA LYS A 65 -16.08 7.26 13.90
C LYS A 65 -17.50 7.80 13.74
N GLY A 66 -18.38 7.02 13.13
CA GLY A 66 -19.78 7.38 12.88
C GLY A 66 -19.99 8.37 11.71
N VAL A 67 -18.92 8.74 11.00
CA VAL A 67 -19.03 9.47 9.72
C VAL A 67 -19.59 8.52 8.65
N GLY A 68 -20.50 9.01 7.81
CA GLY A 68 -21.02 8.24 6.69
C GLY A 68 -19.90 7.89 5.70
N TRP A 69 -19.93 6.70 5.11
CA TRP A 69 -18.85 6.21 4.24
C TRP A 69 -18.49 7.16 3.07
N GLN A 70 -19.45 7.92 2.56
CA GLN A 70 -19.25 8.94 1.51
C GLN A 70 -18.30 10.07 1.95
N GLN A 71 -18.22 10.32 3.26
CA GLN A 71 -17.42 11.38 3.88
C GLN A 71 -16.20 10.82 4.61
N ALA A 72 -16.13 9.50 4.82
CA ALA A 72 -15.05 8.80 5.52
C ALA A 72 -13.78 8.65 4.66
N ILE A 73 -13.35 9.74 4.02
CA ILE A 73 -12.18 9.79 3.14
C ILE A 73 -10.95 9.98 4.01
N SER A 74 -10.06 8.99 4.01
CA SER A 74 -8.73 9.08 4.60
C SER A 74 -7.80 8.03 4.01
N GLN A 75 -6.52 8.37 3.95
CA GLN A 75 -5.50 7.57 3.31
C GLN A 75 -4.19 7.76 4.08
N MET A 76 -3.53 6.65 4.43
CA MET A 76 -2.24 6.65 5.12
C MET A 76 -1.12 6.28 4.15
N ASN A 77 0.06 6.89 4.33
CA ASN A 77 1.25 6.63 3.52
C ASN A 77 2.41 6.24 4.41
N PHE A 78 3.03 5.10 4.14
CA PHE A 78 4.31 4.78 4.75
C PHE A 78 5.42 5.61 4.09
N VAL A 79 6.10 6.43 4.87
CA VAL A 79 7.16 7.34 4.40
C VAL A 79 8.55 6.95 4.90
N GLY A 80 8.64 5.91 5.73
CA GLY A 80 9.87 5.35 6.25
C GLY A 80 10.10 5.67 7.73
N THR A 81 10.90 4.82 8.38
CA THR A 81 11.28 4.95 9.79
C THR A 81 12.80 5.07 9.91
N ASP A 82 13.30 5.15 11.15
CA ASP A 82 14.73 5.03 11.42
C ASP A 82 15.33 3.69 10.97
N GLN A 83 14.50 2.65 10.88
CA GLN A 83 14.91 1.31 10.41
C GLN A 83 14.71 1.14 8.90
N VAL A 84 13.71 1.80 8.32
CA VAL A 84 13.35 1.68 6.91
C VAL A 84 13.48 3.05 6.23
N LYS A 85 14.66 3.31 5.67
CA LYS A 85 15.02 4.61 5.08
C LYS A 85 14.82 4.62 3.57
N ASN A 86 14.81 5.81 3.00
CA ASN A 86 14.79 6.05 1.54
C ASN A 86 13.60 5.43 0.82
N VAL A 87 12.47 5.21 1.50
CA VAL A 87 11.22 4.64 0.91
C VAL A 87 10.79 5.42 -0.34
N ARG A 88 11.03 6.74 -0.35
CA ARG A 88 10.72 7.64 -1.48
C ARG A 88 11.56 7.38 -2.73
N GLU A 89 12.67 6.65 -2.62
CA GLU A 89 13.57 6.33 -3.74
C GLU A 89 13.28 4.94 -4.33
N TRP A 90 12.42 4.15 -3.70
CA TRP A 90 12.12 2.78 -4.14
C TRP A 90 11.39 2.79 -5.48
N LYS A 91 11.86 1.93 -6.39
CA LYS A 91 11.31 1.78 -7.73
C LYS A 91 10.58 0.46 -7.92
N ASP A 92 11.22 -0.61 -7.48
CA ASP A 92 10.72 -1.98 -7.63
C ASP A 92 10.48 -2.56 -6.24
N TYR A 93 9.25 -2.95 -5.96
CA TYR A 93 8.87 -3.56 -4.69
C TYR A 93 7.51 -4.24 -4.78
N ASP A 94 7.29 -5.16 -3.85
CA ASP A 94 6.00 -5.79 -3.61
C ASP A 94 5.34 -5.16 -2.39
N ILE A 95 4.06 -4.85 -2.48
CA ILE A 95 3.18 -4.63 -1.33
C ILE A 95 2.32 -5.87 -1.20
N GLU A 96 2.43 -6.57 -0.07
CA GLU A 96 1.54 -7.66 0.30
C GLU A 96 0.82 -7.30 1.59
N VAL A 97 -0.51 -7.32 1.57
CA VAL A 97 -1.35 -7.02 2.72
C VAL A 97 -2.47 -8.04 2.85
N ASP A 98 -2.75 -8.45 4.08
CA ASP A 98 -3.97 -9.18 4.41
C ASP A 98 -5.02 -8.17 4.84
N ILE A 99 -6.13 -8.10 4.10
CA ILE A 99 -7.23 -7.17 4.35
C ILE A 99 -8.43 -7.95 4.86
N LYS A 100 -9.00 -7.52 5.98
CA LYS A 100 -10.27 -8.04 6.47
C LYS A 100 -11.39 -7.03 6.25
N LEU A 101 -12.41 -7.44 5.51
CA LEU A 101 -13.58 -6.63 5.22
C LEU A 101 -14.58 -6.73 6.38
N LYS A 102 -15.06 -5.61 6.92
CA LYS A 102 -16.11 -5.59 7.96
C LYS A 102 -17.52 -5.47 7.38
N GLU A 103 -17.64 -4.98 6.16
CA GLU A 103 -18.92 -4.78 5.47
C GLU A 103 -18.75 -5.06 3.97
N ALA A 104 -19.82 -5.53 3.33
CA ALA A 104 -19.86 -5.76 1.89
C ALA A 104 -20.43 -4.54 1.13
N VAL A 105 -19.76 -3.39 1.22
CA VAL A 105 -20.20 -2.11 0.63
C VAL A 105 -19.24 -1.58 -0.43
N ASN A 106 -19.74 -0.80 -1.39
CA ASN A 106 -18.93 -0.21 -2.46
C ASN A 106 -18.40 1.18 -2.10
N TYR A 107 -17.81 1.29 -0.91
CA TYR A 107 -16.95 2.39 -0.50
C TYR A 107 -15.52 1.86 -0.50
N PRO A 108 -14.89 1.83 -1.69
CA PRO A 108 -13.72 1.03 -1.93
C PRO A 108 -12.51 1.55 -1.15
N GLY A 109 -11.64 0.63 -0.77
CA GLY A 109 -10.33 0.90 -0.20
C GLY A 109 -9.36 -0.22 -0.57
N GLY A 110 -8.09 0.01 -0.30
CA GLY A 110 -7.06 -1.00 -0.51
C GLY A 110 -5.64 -0.41 -0.53
N PRO A 111 -4.64 -1.25 -0.79
CA PRO A 111 -3.23 -0.85 -0.74
C PRO A 111 -2.87 0.01 -1.94
N ARG A 112 -2.00 1.00 -1.70
CA ARG A 112 -1.46 1.89 -2.73
C ARG A 112 0.06 1.97 -2.65
N GLY A 113 0.68 2.29 -3.77
CA GLY A 113 2.12 2.52 -3.90
C GLY A 113 2.45 3.59 -4.92
N HIS A 114 3.75 3.91 -5.02
CA HIS A 114 4.32 5.00 -5.82
C HIS A 114 3.62 6.32 -5.58
N VAL A 115 3.42 6.65 -4.29
CA VAL A 115 2.76 7.88 -3.89
C VAL A 115 3.76 9.03 -4.00
N ASP A 116 3.48 9.98 -4.89
CA ASP A 116 4.11 11.29 -4.87
C ASP A 116 3.43 12.13 -3.78
N LEU A 117 4.12 12.34 -2.66
CA LEU A 117 3.58 13.06 -1.51
C LEU A 117 3.32 14.56 -1.79
N LYS A 118 3.89 15.13 -2.87
CA LYS A 118 3.64 16.53 -3.24
C LYS A 118 2.33 16.67 -3.98
N THR A 119 2.08 15.78 -4.95
CA THR A 119 0.92 15.87 -5.85
C THR A 119 -0.24 14.99 -5.40
N GLY A 120 0.07 13.91 -4.68
CA GLY A 120 -0.84 12.82 -4.36
C GLY A 120 -0.95 11.78 -5.47
N GLY A 121 -0.18 11.87 -6.55
CA GLY A 121 -0.21 10.88 -7.62
C GLY A 121 0.19 9.49 -7.13
N HIS A 122 -0.55 8.44 -7.49
CA HIS A 122 -0.29 7.07 -7.02
C HIS A 122 -0.94 5.98 -7.89
N TYR A 123 -0.58 4.73 -7.61
CA TYR A 123 -1.31 3.54 -8.06
C TYR A 123 -1.97 2.86 -6.87
N VAL A 124 -3.20 2.37 -7.03
CA VAL A 124 -3.97 1.73 -5.96
C VAL A 124 -4.82 0.60 -6.50
N VAL A 125 -4.91 -0.50 -5.74
CA VAL A 125 -5.94 -1.51 -5.97
C VAL A 125 -7.06 -1.27 -4.98
N TRP A 126 -8.25 -1.05 -5.50
CA TRP A 126 -9.47 -0.89 -4.72
C TRP A 126 -10.31 -2.15 -4.79
N LEU A 127 -10.74 -2.60 -3.62
CA LEU A 127 -11.69 -3.69 -3.47
C LEU A 127 -13.10 -3.08 -3.44
N TYR A 128 -14.01 -3.68 -4.21
CA TYR A 128 -15.45 -3.37 -4.23
C TYR A 128 -16.22 -4.60 -3.75
N PRO A 129 -16.36 -4.76 -2.42
CA PRO A 129 -17.01 -5.93 -1.83
C PRO A 129 -18.45 -6.18 -2.27
N ALA A 130 -19.26 -5.15 -2.53
CA ALA A 130 -20.65 -5.39 -2.89
C ALA A 130 -20.80 -5.98 -4.32
N SER A 131 -19.87 -5.67 -5.22
CA SER A 131 -19.86 -6.18 -6.60
C SER A 131 -18.88 -7.33 -6.85
N GLY A 132 -18.06 -7.69 -5.86
CA GLY A 132 -17.01 -8.70 -6.01
C GLY A 132 -15.94 -8.31 -7.03
N GLU A 133 -15.66 -7.01 -7.17
CA GLU A 133 -14.69 -6.47 -8.12
C GLU A 133 -13.44 -5.94 -7.42
N LEU A 134 -12.30 -6.10 -8.05
CA LEU A 134 -11.11 -5.33 -7.71
C LEU A 134 -10.69 -4.52 -8.94
N LYS A 135 -10.26 -3.27 -8.73
CA LYS A 135 -9.85 -2.38 -9.80
C LYS A 135 -8.50 -1.77 -9.47
N LEU A 136 -7.58 -1.86 -10.41
CA LEU A 136 -6.29 -1.18 -10.36
C LEU A 136 -6.44 0.18 -11.01
N TYR A 137 -6.09 1.21 -10.25
CA TYR A 137 -6.19 2.60 -10.65
C TYR A 137 -4.82 3.26 -10.72
N LYS A 138 -4.71 4.21 -11.65
CA LYS A 138 -3.71 5.28 -11.65
C LYS A 138 -4.43 6.58 -11.33
N ASN A 139 -4.06 7.25 -10.24
CA ASN A 139 -4.64 8.53 -9.83
C ASN A 139 -3.56 9.62 -9.90
N PRO A 140 -3.79 10.76 -10.58
CA PRO A 140 -2.78 11.82 -10.66
C PRO A 140 -2.69 12.73 -9.42
N GLY A 141 -3.62 12.62 -8.46
CA GLY A 141 -3.59 13.46 -7.27
C GLY A 141 -4.27 12.85 -6.04
N TRP A 142 -4.34 13.62 -4.96
CA TRP A 142 -4.99 13.20 -3.72
C TRP A 142 -6.50 12.96 -3.90
N ASP A 143 -7.17 13.87 -4.62
CA ASP A 143 -8.58 13.73 -4.97
C ASP A 143 -8.77 12.73 -6.12
N ILE A 144 -9.72 11.83 -5.95
CA ILE A 144 -10.12 10.84 -6.95
C ILE A 144 -10.73 11.53 -8.20
N ASN A 145 -11.30 12.71 -8.01
CA ASN A 145 -11.84 13.54 -9.08
C ASN A 145 -10.74 14.25 -9.89
N ALA A 146 -9.46 14.12 -9.52
CA ALA A 146 -8.32 14.67 -10.26
C ALA A 146 -8.07 13.95 -11.62
N GLY A 147 -8.90 12.97 -11.98
CA GLY A 147 -8.80 12.25 -13.25
C GLY A 147 -8.27 10.83 -13.11
N ILE A 148 -8.72 10.10 -12.07
CA ILE A 148 -8.40 8.69 -11.87
C ILE A 148 -8.70 7.84 -13.12
N LYS A 149 -7.80 6.92 -13.46
CA LYS A 149 -7.93 5.99 -14.60
C LYS A 149 -7.89 4.55 -14.14
N THR A 150 -8.86 3.75 -14.58
CA THR A 150 -8.80 2.28 -14.43
C THR A 150 -7.78 1.73 -15.42
N ILE A 151 -6.78 1.00 -14.92
CA ILE A 151 -5.74 0.37 -15.74
C ILE A 151 -5.75 -1.16 -15.62
N GLY A 152 -6.59 -1.72 -14.76
CA GLY A 152 -6.84 -3.14 -14.65
C GLY A 152 -8.10 -3.41 -13.83
N ALA A 153 -8.72 -4.56 -14.05
CA ALA A 153 -9.88 -4.99 -13.29
C ALA A 153 -9.90 -6.52 -13.17
N GLY A 154 -10.48 -7.01 -12.08
CA GLY A 154 -10.64 -8.43 -11.82
C GLY A 154 -11.84 -8.70 -10.92
N LYS A 155 -12.10 -9.98 -10.68
CA LYS A 155 -13.12 -10.44 -9.75
C LYS A 155 -12.48 -11.10 -8.55
N PHE A 156 -13.13 -10.96 -7.40
CA PHE A 156 -12.81 -11.70 -6.19
C PHE A 156 -14.10 -12.13 -5.49
N LYS A 157 -13.99 -13.10 -4.58
CA LYS A 157 -15.11 -13.53 -3.73
C LYS A 157 -14.98 -12.84 -2.38
N PRO A 158 -15.70 -11.74 -2.13
CA PRO A 158 -15.64 -11.02 -0.87
C PRO A 158 -16.21 -11.90 0.24
N LYS A 159 -15.58 -11.85 1.40
CA LYS A 159 -16.05 -12.51 2.61
C LYS A 159 -15.89 -11.55 3.77
N VAL A 160 -16.98 -11.25 4.46
CA VAL A 160 -16.92 -10.39 5.64
C VAL A 160 -16.29 -11.17 6.78
N ASP A 161 -15.48 -10.50 7.59
CA ASP A 161 -14.76 -11.06 8.74
C ASP A 161 -13.72 -12.15 8.44
N GLU A 162 -13.38 -12.35 7.16
CA GLU A 162 -12.25 -13.18 6.71
C GLU A 162 -11.16 -12.32 6.07
N TYR A 163 -9.90 -12.77 6.18
CA TYR A 163 -8.76 -12.11 5.55
C TYR A 163 -8.64 -12.47 4.07
N HIS A 164 -8.37 -11.46 3.24
CA HIS A 164 -8.02 -11.57 1.83
C HIS A 164 -6.60 -11.06 1.63
N LYS A 165 -5.74 -11.92 1.09
CA LYS A 165 -4.39 -11.53 0.68
C LYS A 165 -4.42 -10.76 -0.63
N ILE A 166 -3.85 -9.57 -0.62
CA ILE A 166 -3.70 -8.70 -1.80
C ILE A 166 -2.22 -8.42 -2.00
N LYS A 167 -1.74 -8.65 -3.22
CA LYS A 167 -0.36 -8.36 -3.62
C LYS A 167 -0.34 -7.40 -4.81
N LEU A 168 0.42 -6.32 -4.68
CA LEU A 168 0.75 -5.38 -5.76
C LEU A 168 2.25 -5.45 -6.00
N SER A 169 2.63 -5.69 -7.25
CA SER A 169 4.03 -5.75 -7.67
C SER A 169 4.34 -4.58 -8.58
N TYR A 170 5.33 -3.79 -8.19
CA TYR A 170 5.91 -2.74 -9.00
C TYR A 170 7.24 -3.23 -9.55
N VAL A 171 7.31 -3.37 -10.87
CA VAL A 171 8.49 -3.88 -11.57
C VAL A 171 8.83 -2.94 -12.72
N ALA A 172 10.07 -2.48 -12.77
CA ALA A 172 10.62 -1.82 -13.93
C ALA A 172 10.65 -2.81 -15.10
N VAL A 173 10.08 -2.39 -16.22
CA VAL A 173 10.24 -3.07 -17.51
C VAL A 173 11.47 -2.47 -18.16
N TYR A 174 12.56 -3.24 -18.20
CA TYR A 174 13.80 -2.88 -18.90
C TYR A 174 13.73 -3.26 -20.38
#